data_AF-A0AAW7DCM1-F1
#
_entry.id   AF-A0AAW7DCM1-F1
#
_cell.length_a   1.000
_cell.length_b   1.000
_cell.length_c   1.000
_cell.angle_alpha   90.00
_cell.angle_beta   90.00
_cell.angle_gamma   90.00
#
_symmetry.space_group_name_H-M   'P 1'
#
loop_
_entity.id
_entity.type
_entity.pdbx_description
1 polymer ?
#
loop_
_entity_poly.entity_id
_entity_poly.type
_entity_poly.pdbx_seq_one_letter_code
_entity_poly.pdbx_strand_id
1 'polypeptide(L)'
;MENNFVELDNLIDRFKSFLLKLEQRALELETETIEAGQQINDLDEIRFIHFKAGITGQYETLKVKAKEIFKEQIEKKSFSYYYSDEDVRADDYMYSHDAKIYETSLLLDDFDDKIDSILGNIFSQVKVESSEDKLKKILAEYETTKNDFCCTQCGANLKIEKVYFVSAYVTCEFCQTQNTFVPSTRISLLPDLVREVATEKTGILDYPIPGNSVFEKFLNNEKHARQQFFIKKNLIPELTDSYKEVYKREISDFVQTFQHETETDKAFQQNIIDQFGTKFINQNSTLNDLEKIDQLAFETILNKELLSMNFMKEAVEKTTILTDLENHYQSLKQQNNYN
;
A
#
# COMPACT_ATOMS: atom_id res chain seq x y z
N MET A 1 -56.56 -6.64 1.70
CA MET A 1 -55.37 -6.07 2.36
C MET A 1 -54.75 -7.02 3.38
N GLU A 2 -55.51 -7.66 4.28
CA GLU A 2 -54.96 -8.70 5.20
C GLU A 2 -54.27 -9.88 4.49
N ASN A 3 -54.82 -10.37 3.37
CA ASN A 3 -54.25 -11.49 2.61
C ASN A 3 -52.84 -11.22 2.04
N ASN A 4 -52.53 -9.96 1.68
CA ASN A 4 -51.20 -9.59 1.15
C ASN A 4 -50.14 -9.49 2.25
N PHE A 5 -50.52 -9.17 3.49
CA PHE A 5 -49.59 -9.08 4.62
C PHE A 5 -49.17 -10.48 5.09
N VAL A 6 -50.14 -11.41 5.15
CA VAL A 6 -49.88 -12.83 5.42
C VAL A 6 -49.00 -13.44 4.32
N GLU A 7 -49.15 -13.02 3.06
CA GLU A 7 -48.28 -13.46 1.96
C GLU A 7 -46.84 -12.93 2.11
N LEU A 8 -46.65 -11.64 2.42
CA LEU A 8 -45.31 -11.07 2.62
C LEU A 8 -44.60 -11.68 3.84
N ASP A 9 -45.28 -11.81 4.97
CA ASP A 9 -44.69 -12.38 6.19
C ASP A 9 -44.21 -13.82 5.95
N ASN A 10 -45.00 -14.63 5.24
CA ASN A 10 -44.59 -15.98 4.84
C ASN A 10 -43.37 -15.98 3.90
N LEU A 11 -43.28 -15.01 2.98
CA LEU A 11 -42.12 -14.88 2.08
C LEU A 11 -40.87 -14.45 2.86
N ILE A 12 -41.00 -13.52 3.80
CA ILE A 12 -39.91 -13.06 4.68
C ILE A 12 -39.40 -14.24 5.53
N ASP A 13 -40.28 -15.03 6.14
CA ASP A 13 -39.86 -16.17 6.98
C ASP A 13 -39.13 -17.26 6.16
N ARG A 14 -39.60 -17.50 4.93
CA ARG A 14 -38.91 -18.39 3.99
C ARG A 14 -37.56 -17.83 3.56
N PHE A 15 -37.47 -16.52 3.35
CA PHE A 15 -36.23 -15.85 3.00
C PHE A 15 -35.21 -15.91 4.15
N LYS A 16 -35.61 -15.63 5.39
CA LYS A 16 -34.78 -15.82 6.59
C LYS A 16 -34.25 -17.24 6.69
N SER A 17 -35.13 -18.24 6.51
CA SER A 17 -34.74 -19.65 6.51
C SER A 17 -33.78 -20.01 5.36
N PHE A 18 -33.88 -19.31 4.23
CA PHE A 18 -32.99 -19.47 3.10
C PHE A 18 -31.61 -18.89 3.39
N LEU A 19 -31.52 -17.67 3.95
CA LEU A 19 -30.25 -17.05 4.36
C LEU A 19 -29.50 -17.93 5.35
N LEU A 20 -30.18 -18.44 6.38
CA LEU A 20 -29.58 -19.35 7.38
C LEU A 20 -28.98 -20.61 6.73
N LYS A 21 -29.62 -21.16 5.69
CA LYS A 21 -29.09 -22.33 4.97
C LYS A 21 -27.87 -22.00 4.12
N LEU A 22 -27.82 -20.80 3.54
CA LEU A 22 -26.64 -20.35 2.80
C LEU A 22 -25.46 -20.10 3.75
N GLU A 23 -25.73 -19.49 4.91
CA GLU A 23 -24.74 -19.26 5.96
C GLU A 23 -24.18 -20.59 6.50
N GLN A 24 -25.06 -21.56 6.82
CA GLN A 24 -24.65 -22.89 7.25
C GLN A 24 -23.74 -23.58 6.22
N ARG A 25 -24.09 -23.48 4.93
CA ARG A 25 -23.27 -24.02 3.85
C ARG A 25 -21.91 -23.31 3.76
N ALA A 26 -21.86 -22.01 3.99
CA ALA A 26 -20.62 -21.23 3.98
C ALA A 26 -19.69 -21.63 5.13
N LEU A 27 -20.23 -21.91 6.32
CA LEU A 27 -19.48 -22.41 7.48
C LEU A 27 -18.98 -23.84 7.29
N GLU A 28 -19.77 -24.71 6.65
CA GLU A 28 -19.33 -26.08 6.32
C GLU A 28 -18.13 -26.06 5.35
N LEU A 29 -18.15 -25.18 4.36
CA LEU A 29 -17.05 -25.01 3.41
C LEU A 29 -15.79 -24.39 4.04
N GLU A 30 -15.94 -23.59 5.09
CA GLU A 30 -14.82 -22.89 5.75
C GLU A 30 -13.73 -23.86 6.24
N THR A 31 -14.12 -24.89 6.99
CA THR A 31 -13.16 -25.82 7.60
C THR A 31 -12.38 -26.60 6.53
N GLU A 32 -13.08 -27.11 5.52
CA GLU A 32 -12.47 -27.84 4.40
C GLU A 32 -11.53 -26.94 3.58
N THR A 33 -11.92 -25.67 3.41
CA THR A 33 -11.17 -24.70 2.62
C THR A 33 -9.87 -24.28 3.30
N ILE A 34 -9.86 -24.13 4.63
CA ILE A 34 -8.64 -23.79 5.39
C ILE A 34 -7.58 -24.88 5.22
N GLU A 35 -7.95 -26.14 5.44
CA GLU A 35 -7.02 -27.27 5.33
C GLU A 35 -6.48 -27.44 3.90
N ALA A 36 -7.36 -27.40 2.90
CA ALA A 36 -6.97 -27.46 1.50
C ALA A 36 -6.11 -26.25 1.09
N GLY A 37 -6.46 -25.06 1.59
CA GLY A 37 -5.72 -23.82 1.37
C GLY A 37 -4.29 -23.90 1.87
N GLN A 38 -4.06 -24.41 3.09
CA GLN A 38 -2.72 -24.58 3.63
C GLN A 38 -1.87 -25.55 2.80
N GLN A 39 -2.43 -26.71 2.43
CA GLN A 39 -1.71 -27.70 1.63
C GLN A 39 -1.31 -27.14 0.26
N ILE A 40 -2.19 -26.39 -0.40
CA ILE A 40 -1.88 -25.78 -1.69
C ILE A 40 -0.83 -24.68 -1.54
N ASN A 41 -0.96 -23.83 -0.53
CA ASN A 41 0.00 -22.77 -0.22
C ASN A 41 1.41 -23.31 0.04
N ASP A 42 1.54 -24.42 0.78
CA ASP A 42 2.83 -25.05 1.08
C ASP A 42 3.51 -25.64 -0.17
N LEU A 43 2.74 -25.94 -1.23
CA LEU A 43 3.23 -26.56 -2.46
C LEU A 43 3.55 -25.54 -3.56
N ASP A 44 2.65 -24.59 -3.81
CA ASP A 44 2.70 -23.71 -4.99
C ASP A 44 1.87 -22.43 -4.77
N GLU A 45 2.58 -21.31 -4.63
CA GLU A 45 1.99 -19.98 -4.44
C GLU A 45 1.04 -19.56 -5.58
N ILE A 46 1.38 -19.88 -6.83
CA ILE A 46 0.53 -19.53 -7.98
C ILE A 46 -0.78 -20.31 -7.91
N ARG A 47 -0.70 -21.61 -7.56
CA ARG A 47 -1.91 -22.41 -7.36
C ARG A 47 -2.73 -21.90 -6.18
N PHE A 48 -2.08 -21.41 -5.13
CA PHE A 48 -2.79 -20.83 -3.99
C PHE A 48 -3.55 -19.55 -4.37
N ILE A 49 -2.97 -18.68 -5.20
CA ILE A 49 -3.67 -17.50 -5.75
C ILE A 49 -4.92 -17.93 -6.53
N HIS A 50 -4.80 -18.93 -7.41
CA HIS A 50 -5.95 -19.43 -8.16
C HIS A 50 -7.00 -20.11 -7.27
N PHE A 51 -6.56 -20.86 -6.26
CA PHE A 51 -7.44 -21.44 -5.27
C PHE A 51 -8.23 -20.36 -4.52
N LYS A 52 -7.55 -19.32 -4.03
CA LYS A 52 -8.17 -18.16 -3.37
C LYS A 52 -9.24 -17.52 -4.25
N ALA A 53 -8.94 -17.24 -5.51
CA ALA A 53 -9.89 -16.66 -6.45
C ALA A 53 -11.12 -17.58 -6.68
N GLY A 54 -10.90 -18.89 -6.80
CA GLY A 54 -11.97 -19.87 -6.97
C GLY A 54 -12.91 -19.95 -5.77
N ILE A 55 -12.36 -19.94 -4.55
CA ILE A 55 -13.14 -19.90 -3.30
C ILE A 55 -13.90 -18.59 -3.17
N THR A 56 -13.25 -17.44 -3.37
CA THR A 56 -13.93 -16.14 -3.37
C THR A 56 -15.13 -16.13 -4.33
N GLY A 57 -14.96 -16.64 -5.56
CA GLY A 57 -16.07 -16.75 -6.52
C GLY A 57 -17.24 -17.62 -6.04
N GLN A 58 -16.98 -18.68 -5.27
CA GLN A 58 -18.04 -19.52 -4.70
C GLN A 58 -18.85 -18.77 -3.64
N TYR A 59 -18.19 -18.03 -2.74
CA TYR A 59 -18.87 -17.24 -1.70
C TYR A 59 -19.62 -16.05 -2.30
N GLU A 60 -19.06 -15.38 -3.33
CA GLU A 60 -19.76 -14.35 -4.11
C GLU A 60 -21.02 -14.89 -4.78
N THR A 61 -20.99 -16.14 -5.26
CA THR A 61 -22.18 -16.76 -5.84
C THR A 61 -23.29 -16.94 -4.79
N LEU A 62 -22.96 -17.19 -3.51
CA LEU A 62 -23.95 -17.24 -2.43
C LEU A 62 -24.58 -15.86 -2.19
N LYS A 63 -23.76 -14.81 -2.16
CA LYS A 63 -24.20 -13.40 -2.05
C LYS A 63 -25.13 -13.00 -3.18
N VAL A 64 -24.73 -13.25 -4.42
CA VAL A 64 -25.54 -12.96 -5.62
C VAL A 64 -26.88 -13.68 -5.54
N LYS A 65 -26.89 -14.97 -5.18
CA LYS A 65 -28.12 -15.75 -5.08
C LYS A 65 -29.07 -15.21 -4.00
N ALA A 66 -28.55 -14.78 -2.85
CA ALA A 66 -29.35 -14.15 -1.81
C ALA A 66 -29.98 -12.83 -2.29
N LYS A 67 -29.18 -11.97 -2.95
CA LYS A 67 -29.61 -10.70 -3.54
C LYS A 67 -30.68 -10.90 -4.61
N GLU A 68 -30.52 -11.87 -5.50
CA GLU A 68 -31.49 -12.19 -6.54
C GLU A 68 -32.84 -12.62 -5.96
N ILE A 69 -32.83 -13.54 -4.99
CA ILE A 69 -34.07 -14.03 -4.36
C ILE A 69 -34.77 -12.90 -3.59
N PHE A 70 -34.03 -12.06 -2.87
CA PHE A 70 -34.60 -10.87 -2.22
C PHE A 70 -35.28 -9.95 -3.23
N LYS A 71 -34.57 -9.59 -4.30
CA LYS A 71 -35.09 -8.72 -5.36
C LYS A 71 -36.33 -9.30 -6.02
N GLU A 72 -36.33 -10.59 -6.32
CA GLU A 72 -37.42 -11.22 -7.05
C GLU A 72 -38.66 -11.50 -6.20
N GLN A 73 -38.49 -11.87 -4.94
CA GLN A 73 -39.59 -12.36 -4.11
C GLN A 73 -40.07 -11.34 -3.06
N ILE A 74 -39.18 -10.47 -2.58
CA ILE A 74 -39.47 -9.51 -1.50
C ILE A 74 -39.57 -8.09 -2.07
N GLU A 75 -38.52 -7.58 -2.72
CA GLU A 75 -38.45 -6.19 -3.18
C GLU A 75 -39.55 -5.84 -4.19
N LYS A 76 -39.86 -6.76 -5.12
CA LYS A 76 -40.96 -6.60 -6.09
C LYS A 76 -42.36 -6.45 -5.46
N LYS A 77 -42.51 -6.77 -4.16
CA LYS A 77 -43.76 -6.59 -3.42
C LYS A 77 -43.86 -5.19 -2.79
N SER A 78 -42.81 -4.36 -2.88
CA SER A 78 -42.88 -2.95 -2.47
C SER A 78 -43.89 -2.19 -3.32
N PHE A 79 -44.60 -1.26 -2.68
CA PHE A 79 -45.59 -0.44 -3.35
C PHE A 79 -44.91 0.69 -4.12
N SER A 80 -44.69 0.49 -5.41
CA SER A 80 -44.32 1.57 -6.33
C SER A 80 -45.58 2.28 -6.81
N TYR A 81 -46.03 3.37 -6.17
CA TYR A 81 -46.94 4.32 -6.83
C TYR A 81 -46.80 5.77 -6.36
N TYR A 82 -46.83 6.69 -7.35
CA TYR A 82 -46.86 8.14 -7.21
C TYR A 82 -48.16 8.61 -6.53
N TYR A 83 -48.03 9.58 -5.62
CA TYR A 83 -49.09 10.25 -4.86
C TYR A 83 -50.44 10.43 -5.60
N SER A 84 -51.52 9.97 -4.97
CA SER A 84 -52.86 10.56 -5.10
C SER A 84 -53.43 10.75 -3.69
N ASP A 85 -53.62 12.01 -3.30
CA ASP A 85 -53.85 12.54 -1.93
C ASP A 85 -55.16 12.12 -1.21
N GLU A 86 -55.78 10.98 -1.53
CA GLU A 86 -57.18 10.74 -1.13
C GLU A 86 -57.44 9.64 -0.08
N ASP A 87 -56.44 8.92 0.45
CA ASP A 87 -56.73 7.81 1.39
C ASP A 87 -55.75 7.68 2.57
N VAL A 88 -55.98 8.45 3.65
CA VAL A 88 -55.16 8.50 4.88
C VAL A 88 -55.01 7.14 5.58
N ARG A 89 -55.86 6.14 5.30
CA ARG A 89 -55.72 4.77 5.83
C ARG A 89 -54.76 3.88 5.04
N ALA A 90 -54.44 4.25 3.79
CA ALA A 90 -53.44 3.56 2.98
C ALA A 90 -52.01 3.92 3.44
N ASP A 91 -51.81 5.13 3.97
CA ASP A 91 -50.51 5.65 4.38
C ASP A 91 -49.86 4.83 5.52
N ASP A 92 -50.58 4.59 6.61
CA ASP A 92 -50.07 3.76 7.73
C ASP A 92 -49.82 2.30 7.30
N TYR A 93 -50.67 1.75 6.43
CA TYR A 93 -50.54 0.39 5.90
C TYR A 93 -49.30 0.24 5.01
N MET A 94 -49.08 1.18 4.10
CA MET A 94 -47.97 1.19 3.15
C MET A 94 -46.64 1.42 3.87
N TYR A 95 -46.60 2.36 4.82
CA TYR A 95 -45.43 2.60 5.66
C TYR A 95 -45.00 1.34 6.43
N SER A 96 -45.96 0.59 7.00
CA SER A 96 -45.66 -0.66 7.71
C SER A 96 -45.19 -1.79 6.79
N HIS A 97 -45.59 -1.80 5.52
CA HIS A 97 -45.23 -2.83 4.55
C HIS A 97 -43.82 -2.59 3.98
N ASP A 98 -43.52 -1.36 3.57
CA ASP A 98 -42.19 -0.99 3.08
C ASP A 98 -41.16 -1.02 4.22
N ALA A 99 -41.54 -0.70 5.46
CA ALA A 99 -40.70 -0.88 6.63
C ALA A 99 -40.25 -2.34 6.80
N LYS A 100 -41.14 -3.32 6.59
CA LYS A 100 -40.78 -4.75 6.65
C LYS A 100 -39.84 -5.18 5.52
N ILE A 101 -40.01 -4.63 4.33
CA ILE A 101 -39.10 -4.90 3.19
C ILE A 101 -37.71 -4.33 3.50
N TYR A 102 -37.66 -3.10 4.03
CA TYR A 102 -36.42 -2.47 4.49
C TYR A 102 -35.75 -3.25 5.63
N GLU A 103 -36.49 -3.66 6.66
CA GLU A 103 -35.96 -4.53 7.72
C GLU A 103 -35.40 -5.84 7.14
N THR A 104 -36.04 -6.39 6.12
CA THR A 104 -35.56 -7.60 5.44
C THR A 104 -34.32 -7.34 4.60
N SER A 105 -34.14 -6.14 4.03
CA SER A 105 -32.88 -5.79 3.34
C SER A 105 -31.72 -5.67 4.33
N LEU A 106 -31.96 -5.16 5.54
CA LEU A 106 -30.92 -5.13 6.59
C LEU A 106 -30.44 -6.54 6.98
N LEU A 107 -31.33 -7.55 6.94
CA LEU A 107 -30.93 -8.95 7.15
C LEU A 107 -30.08 -9.50 6.01
N LEU A 108 -30.31 -9.04 4.78
CA LEU A 108 -29.48 -9.39 3.63
C LEU A 108 -28.10 -8.74 3.73
N ASP A 109 -28.02 -7.49 4.21
CA ASP A 109 -26.76 -6.79 4.45
C ASP A 109 -25.95 -7.48 5.56
N ASP A 110 -26.59 -7.86 6.68
CA ASP A 110 -25.94 -8.64 7.76
C ASP A 110 -25.44 -10.00 7.25
N PHE A 111 -26.21 -10.67 6.38
CA PHE A 111 -25.75 -11.89 5.72
C PHE A 111 -24.53 -11.63 4.82
N ASP A 112 -24.51 -10.52 4.09
CA ASP A 112 -23.39 -10.13 3.22
C ASP A 112 -22.10 -9.95 4.04
N ASP A 113 -22.19 -9.19 5.14
CA ASP A 113 -21.08 -8.94 6.08
C ASP A 113 -20.57 -10.24 6.72
N LYS A 114 -21.47 -11.16 7.08
CA LYS A 114 -21.09 -12.48 7.62
C LYS A 114 -20.33 -13.33 6.61
N ILE A 115 -20.77 -13.34 5.35
CA ILE A 115 -20.08 -14.07 4.29
C ILE A 115 -18.67 -13.51 4.08
N ASP A 116 -18.53 -12.18 4.07
CA ASP A 116 -17.22 -11.53 3.95
C ASP A 116 -16.32 -11.81 5.17
N SER A 117 -16.91 -11.86 6.37
CA SER A 117 -16.20 -12.24 7.60
C SER A 117 -15.68 -13.68 7.55
N ILE A 118 -16.50 -14.65 7.10
CA ILE A 118 -16.09 -16.05 6.93
C ILE A 118 -14.96 -16.13 5.90
N LEU A 119 -15.12 -15.47 4.75
CA LEU A 119 -14.11 -15.48 3.69
C LEU A 119 -12.78 -14.87 4.16
N GLY A 120 -12.84 -13.77 4.93
CA GLY A 120 -11.67 -13.16 5.57
C GLY A 120 -11.01 -14.11 6.57
N ASN A 121 -11.80 -14.79 7.40
CA ASN A 121 -11.31 -15.75 8.39
C ASN A 121 -10.53 -16.89 7.74
N ILE A 122 -11.09 -17.52 6.69
CA ILE A 122 -10.43 -18.59 5.92
C ILE A 122 -9.01 -18.21 5.54
N PHE A 123 -8.82 -17.08 4.86
CA PHE A 123 -7.50 -16.70 4.35
C PHE A 123 -6.58 -16.11 5.41
N SER A 124 -7.12 -15.60 6.52
CA SER A 124 -6.30 -15.19 7.67
C SER A 124 -5.70 -16.38 8.43
N GLN A 125 -6.37 -17.54 8.39
CA GLN A 125 -5.90 -18.75 9.05
C GLN A 125 -4.89 -19.55 8.22
N VAL A 126 -4.88 -19.37 6.90
CA VAL A 126 -3.85 -19.95 6.04
C VAL A 126 -2.53 -19.20 6.26
N LYS A 127 -1.51 -19.91 6.73
CA LYS A 127 -0.17 -19.38 6.93
C LYS A 127 0.53 -19.23 5.59
N VAL A 128 0.32 -18.08 4.95
CA VAL A 128 1.12 -17.66 3.79
C VAL A 128 2.52 -17.30 4.28
N GLU A 129 3.54 -17.88 3.65
CA GLU A 129 4.92 -17.54 3.97
C GLU A 129 5.18 -16.06 3.65
N SER A 130 5.69 -15.31 4.63
CA SER A 130 5.96 -13.89 4.43
C SER A 130 7.12 -13.67 3.45
N SER A 131 7.12 -12.52 2.77
CA SER A 131 8.23 -12.11 1.89
C SER A 131 9.57 -12.09 2.64
N GLU A 132 9.54 -11.75 3.93
CA GLU A 132 10.72 -11.76 4.80
C GLU A 132 11.23 -13.19 5.09
N ASP A 133 10.33 -14.16 5.26
CA ASP A 133 10.70 -15.57 5.47
C ASP A 133 11.29 -16.18 4.19
N LYS A 134 10.68 -15.90 3.03
CA LYS A 134 11.22 -16.29 1.71
C LYS A 134 12.62 -15.71 1.50
N LEU A 135 12.80 -14.42 1.82
CA LEU A 135 14.09 -13.74 1.74
C LEU A 135 15.15 -14.41 2.63
N LYS A 136 14.81 -14.71 3.89
CA LYS A 136 15.71 -15.40 4.84
C LYS A 136 16.14 -16.76 4.32
N LYS A 137 15.23 -17.55 3.74
CA LYS A 137 15.56 -18.86 3.15
C LYS A 137 16.57 -18.72 2.00
N ILE A 138 16.35 -17.80 1.07
CA ILE A 138 17.27 -17.60 -0.07
C ILE A 138 18.64 -17.11 0.40
N LEU A 139 18.69 -16.20 1.37
CA LEU A 139 19.96 -15.73 1.94
C LEU A 139 20.70 -16.85 2.66
N ALA A 140 20.00 -17.71 3.41
CA ALA A 140 20.59 -18.86 4.06
C ALA A 140 21.14 -19.88 3.03
N GLU A 141 20.37 -20.21 1.99
CA GLU A 141 20.82 -21.06 0.88
C GLU A 141 22.06 -20.51 0.19
N TYR A 142 22.11 -19.19 -0.04
CA TYR A 142 23.25 -18.51 -0.65
C TYR A 142 24.48 -18.59 0.23
N GLU A 143 24.36 -18.30 1.53
CA GLU A 143 25.49 -18.39 2.47
C GLU A 143 26.00 -19.83 2.61
N THR A 144 25.13 -20.84 2.61
CA THR A 144 25.56 -22.25 2.56
C THR A 144 26.36 -22.53 1.28
N THR A 145 25.82 -22.16 0.11
CA THR A 145 26.48 -22.37 -1.19
C THR A 145 27.85 -21.67 -1.25
N LYS A 146 27.94 -20.46 -0.68
CA LYS A 146 29.16 -19.67 -0.60
C LYS A 146 30.19 -20.29 0.33
N ASN A 147 29.78 -20.80 1.49
CA ASN A 147 30.68 -21.39 2.48
C ASN A 147 31.22 -22.76 2.05
N ASP A 148 30.44 -23.51 1.25
CA ASP A 148 30.83 -24.81 0.71
C ASP A 148 31.67 -24.70 -0.57
N PHE A 149 31.86 -23.49 -1.11
CA PHE A 149 32.57 -23.28 -2.37
C PHE A 149 34.09 -23.38 -2.22
N CYS A 150 34.62 -24.53 -2.58
CA CYS A 150 36.05 -24.82 -2.54
C CYS A 150 36.64 -24.98 -3.94
N CYS A 151 37.95 -24.75 -4.05
CA CYS A 151 38.69 -24.99 -5.28
C CYS A 151 38.69 -26.49 -5.63
N THR A 152 38.29 -26.81 -6.85
CA THR A 152 38.23 -28.18 -7.36
C THR A 152 39.59 -28.89 -7.44
N GLN A 153 40.69 -28.14 -7.53
CA GLN A 153 42.05 -28.69 -7.68
C GLN A 153 42.78 -28.85 -6.35
N CYS A 154 42.78 -27.83 -5.49
CA CYS A 154 43.54 -27.84 -4.24
C CYS A 154 42.68 -27.95 -2.97
N GLY A 155 41.35 -27.90 -3.08
CA GLY A 155 40.43 -27.95 -1.94
C GLY A 155 40.41 -26.69 -1.07
N ALA A 156 41.15 -25.64 -1.44
CA ALA A 156 41.16 -24.38 -0.69
C ALA A 156 39.79 -23.68 -0.77
N ASN A 157 39.34 -23.12 0.34
CA ASN A 157 38.10 -22.34 0.39
C ASN A 157 38.25 -21.05 -0.44
N LEU A 158 37.28 -20.76 -1.32
CA LEU A 158 37.32 -19.62 -2.23
C LEU A 158 36.43 -18.51 -1.71
N LYS A 159 37.00 -17.32 -1.55
CA LYS A 159 36.26 -16.15 -1.07
C LYS A 159 35.37 -15.57 -2.18
N ILE A 160 34.07 -15.49 -1.91
CA ILE A 160 33.09 -14.79 -2.76
C ILE A 160 32.94 -13.35 -2.25
N GLU A 161 33.44 -12.38 -3.02
CA GLU A 161 33.51 -10.96 -2.58
C GLU A 161 32.20 -10.18 -2.75
N LYS A 162 31.29 -10.64 -3.61
CA LYS A 162 30.03 -9.96 -3.92
C LYS A 162 28.92 -10.96 -4.17
N VAL A 163 27.68 -10.49 -4.12
CA VAL A 163 26.51 -11.31 -4.46
C VAL A 163 26.47 -11.55 -5.97
N TYR A 164 26.49 -12.82 -6.38
CA TYR A 164 26.36 -13.22 -7.77
C TYR A 164 24.95 -13.74 -8.03
N PHE A 165 24.24 -13.13 -8.98
CA PHE A 165 22.91 -13.57 -9.43
C PHE A 165 22.97 -14.61 -10.57
N VAL A 166 24.15 -14.76 -11.16
CA VAL A 166 24.43 -15.67 -12.28
C VAL A 166 25.75 -16.39 -12.00
N SER A 167 26.03 -17.44 -12.76
CA SER A 167 27.31 -18.14 -12.65
C SER A 167 28.48 -17.19 -12.90
N ALA A 168 29.52 -17.30 -12.07
CA ALA A 168 30.68 -16.43 -12.13
C ALA A 168 31.98 -17.23 -12.00
N TYR A 169 32.99 -16.81 -12.74
CA TYR A 169 34.33 -17.39 -12.61
C TYR A 169 35.08 -16.78 -11.43
N VAL A 170 35.62 -17.65 -10.58
CA VAL A 170 36.38 -17.29 -9.38
C VAL A 170 37.74 -17.97 -9.45
N THR A 171 38.79 -17.18 -9.48
CA THR A 171 40.17 -17.68 -9.53
C THR A 171 40.64 -18.04 -8.12
N CYS A 172 41.24 -19.22 -7.97
CA CYS A 172 41.85 -19.64 -6.71
C CYS A 172 43.15 -18.87 -6.45
N GLU A 173 43.24 -18.14 -5.34
CA GLU A 173 44.44 -17.39 -4.98
C GLU A 173 45.66 -18.31 -4.74
N PHE A 174 45.44 -19.55 -4.31
CA PHE A 174 46.50 -20.51 -3.98
C PHE A 174 47.10 -21.20 -5.21
N CYS A 175 46.25 -21.76 -6.08
CA CYS A 175 46.70 -22.59 -7.21
C CYS A 175 46.37 -21.99 -8.58
N GLN A 176 45.80 -20.78 -8.62
CA GLN A 176 45.45 -20.04 -9.84
C GLN A 176 44.44 -20.75 -10.76
N THR A 177 43.83 -21.85 -10.30
CA THR A 177 42.77 -22.54 -11.03
C THR A 177 41.51 -21.68 -11.08
N GLN A 178 40.90 -21.57 -12.25
CA GLN A 178 39.60 -20.93 -12.43
C GLN A 178 38.48 -21.91 -12.06
N ASN A 179 37.63 -21.52 -11.11
CA ASN A 179 36.47 -22.30 -10.66
C ASN A 179 35.20 -21.55 -11.05
N THR A 180 34.09 -22.27 -11.20
CA THR A 180 32.79 -21.65 -11.53
C THR A 180 31.90 -21.69 -10.30
N PHE A 181 31.62 -20.52 -9.72
CA PHE A 181 30.60 -20.38 -8.69
C PHE A 181 29.23 -20.36 -9.37
N VAL A 182 28.32 -21.22 -8.92
CA VAL A 182 26.95 -21.31 -9.43
C VAL A 182 26.01 -21.05 -8.26
N PRO A 183 25.37 -19.87 -8.20
CA PRO A 183 24.40 -19.60 -7.14
C PRO A 183 23.12 -20.43 -7.34
N SER A 184 22.27 -20.52 -6.31
CA SER A 184 20.97 -21.19 -6.45
C SER A 184 20.09 -20.46 -7.47
N THR A 185 19.21 -21.17 -8.17
CA THR A 185 18.29 -20.56 -9.14
C THR A 185 17.37 -19.52 -8.50
N ARG A 186 17.06 -19.68 -7.21
CA ARG A 186 16.22 -18.79 -6.41
C ARG A 186 16.88 -17.44 -6.11
N ILE A 187 18.21 -17.32 -6.20
CA ILE A 187 18.90 -16.03 -5.97
C ILE A 187 18.40 -14.93 -6.93
N SER A 188 17.90 -15.32 -8.11
CA SER A 188 17.34 -14.39 -9.09
C SER A 188 16.10 -13.63 -8.58
N LEU A 189 15.38 -14.21 -7.61
CA LEU A 189 14.20 -13.62 -6.97
C LEU A 189 14.55 -12.60 -5.88
N LEU A 190 15.81 -12.59 -5.43
CA LEU A 190 16.28 -11.78 -4.30
C LEU A 190 15.98 -10.28 -4.47
N PRO A 191 16.20 -9.63 -5.63
CA PRO A 191 15.90 -8.21 -5.78
C PRO A 191 14.42 -7.87 -5.62
N ASP A 192 13.53 -8.75 -6.10
CA ASP A 192 12.08 -8.53 -6.02
C ASP A 192 11.57 -8.75 -4.60
N LEU A 193 12.01 -9.81 -3.91
CA LEU A 193 11.66 -10.04 -2.50
C LEU A 193 12.16 -8.92 -1.58
N VAL A 194 13.36 -8.38 -1.84
CA VAL A 194 13.86 -7.22 -1.09
C VAL A 194 12.99 -5.98 -1.32
N ARG A 195 12.49 -5.78 -2.54
CA ARG A 195 11.53 -4.71 -2.84
C ARG A 195 10.22 -4.94 -2.10
N GLU A 196 9.67 -6.14 -2.14
CA GLU A 196 8.42 -6.51 -1.45
C GLU A 196 8.51 -6.27 0.05
N VAL A 197 9.55 -6.80 0.71
CA VAL A 197 9.77 -6.59 2.16
C VAL A 197 9.90 -5.10 2.50
N ALA A 198 10.59 -4.33 1.66
CA ALA A 198 10.69 -2.89 1.87
C ALA A 198 9.32 -2.21 1.72
N THR A 199 8.55 -2.55 0.69
CA THR A 199 7.19 -2.02 0.47
C THR A 199 6.22 -2.40 1.59
N GLU A 200 6.26 -3.63 2.09
CA GLU A 200 5.48 -4.06 3.25
C GLU A 200 5.78 -3.20 4.49
N LYS A 201 7.05 -2.83 4.69
CA LYS A 201 7.50 -2.04 5.85
C LYS A 201 7.23 -0.54 5.73
N THR A 202 7.29 0.03 4.53
CA THR A 202 7.04 1.48 4.34
C THR A 202 5.60 1.79 3.92
N GLY A 203 4.83 0.78 3.54
CA GLY A 203 3.59 0.96 2.80
C GLY A 203 3.80 1.28 1.32
N ILE A 204 2.69 1.20 0.57
CA ILE A 204 2.60 1.65 -0.82
C ILE A 204 2.47 3.17 -0.82
N LEU A 205 3.25 3.85 -1.64
CA LEU A 205 3.05 5.28 -1.89
C LEU A 205 1.84 5.43 -2.81
N ASP A 206 0.68 5.76 -2.25
CA ASP A 206 -0.54 5.97 -3.04
C ASP A 206 -0.41 7.23 -3.91
N TYR A 207 -0.83 7.12 -5.18
CA TYR A 207 -0.98 8.26 -6.07
C TYR A 207 -2.46 8.67 -6.13
N PRO A 208 -2.81 9.94 -5.90
CA PRO A 208 -1.92 11.10 -5.78
C PRO A 208 -1.29 11.23 -4.39
N ILE A 209 0.03 11.53 -4.37
CA ILE A 209 0.79 11.79 -3.13
C ILE A 209 0.10 12.93 -2.37
N PRO A 210 -0.28 12.75 -1.09
CA PRO A 210 -0.89 13.80 -0.30
C PRO A 210 0.05 15.00 -0.19
N GLY A 211 -0.47 16.20 -0.43
CA GLY A 211 0.31 17.43 -0.51
C GLY A 211 -0.39 18.44 -1.42
N ASN A 212 -0.55 19.65 -0.92
CA ASN A 212 -1.18 20.76 -1.64
C ASN A 212 -0.18 21.43 -2.59
N SER A 213 1.12 21.27 -2.35
CA SER A 213 2.19 21.83 -3.19
C SER A 213 3.05 20.74 -3.86
N VAL A 214 3.71 21.11 -4.96
CA VAL A 214 4.71 20.26 -5.61
C VAL A 214 5.84 19.89 -4.65
N PHE A 215 6.22 20.84 -3.79
CA PHE A 215 7.25 20.65 -2.79
C PHE A 215 6.90 19.58 -1.74
N GLU A 216 5.68 19.61 -1.21
CA GLU A 216 5.19 18.57 -0.28
C GLU A 216 5.16 17.19 -0.94
N LYS A 217 4.76 17.13 -2.23
CA LYS A 217 4.78 15.88 -3.00
C LYS A 217 6.20 15.35 -3.17
N PHE A 218 7.17 16.24 -3.42
CA PHE A 218 8.59 15.89 -3.49
C PHE A 218 9.15 15.39 -2.17
N LEU A 219 8.89 16.08 -1.06
CA LEU A 219 9.35 15.62 0.25
C LEU A 219 8.77 14.26 0.62
N ASN A 220 7.49 14.02 0.35
CA ASN A 220 6.85 12.74 0.63
C ASN A 220 7.43 11.60 -0.22
N ASN A 221 7.69 11.85 -1.52
CA ASN A 221 8.36 10.88 -2.38
C ASN A 221 9.80 10.61 -1.94
N GLU A 222 10.56 11.66 -1.63
CA GLU A 222 11.95 11.54 -1.20
C GLU A 222 12.06 10.77 0.13
N LYS A 223 11.18 11.07 1.10
CA LYS A 223 11.08 10.34 2.36
C LYS A 223 10.80 8.86 2.14
N HIS A 224 9.84 8.52 1.28
CA HIS A 224 9.50 7.13 0.96
C HIS A 224 10.68 6.40 0.31
N ALA A 225 11.28 6.98 -0.73
CA ALA A 225 12.44 6.41 -1.41
C ALA A 225 13.64 6.24 -0.46
N ARG A 226 13.85 7.18 0.46
CA ARG A 226 14.91 7.09 1.49
C ARG A 226 14.65 5.94 2.46
N GLN A 227 13.43 5.80 2.97
CA GLN A 227 13.06 4.69 3.86
C GLN A 227 13.27 3.33 3.18
N GLN A 228 12.83 3.22 1.93
CA GLN A 228 13.06 2.06 1.06
C GLN A 228 14.55 1.75 0.95
N PHE A 229 15.40 2.74 0.64
CA PHE A 229 16.84 2.57 0.57
C PHE A 229 17.43 1.98 1.86
N PHE A 230 17.08 2.54 3.03
CA PHE A 230 17.64 2.06 4.31
C PHE A 230 17.20 0.63 4.65
N ILE A 231 15.94 0.29 4.40
CA ILE A 231 15.46 -1.09 4.62
C ILE A 231 16.23 -2.05 3.71
N LYS A 232 16.31 -1.77 2.41
CA LYS A 232 17.02 -2.61 1.43
C LYS A 232 18.49 -2.78 1.78
N LYS A 233 19.17 -1.69 2.16
CA LYS A 233 20.56 -1.69 2.63
C LYS A 233 20.76 -2.59 3.84
N ASN A 234 19.84 -2.54 4.82
CA ASN A 234 19.95 -3.35 6.03
C ASN A 234 19.65 -4.83 5.77
N LEU A 235 18.82 -5.13 4.77
CA LEU A 235 18.53 -6.52 4.37
C LEU A 235 19.71 -7.16 3.64
N ILE A 236 20.35 -6.45 2.71
CA ILE A 236 21.49 -6.95 1.93
C ILE A 236 22.57 -5.87 1.79
N PRO A 237 23.49 -5.76 2.77
CA PRO A 237 24.53 -4.73 2.78
C PRO A 237 25.44 -4.76 1.56
N GLU A 238 25.70 -5.93 0.96
CA GLU A 238 26.56 -6.11 -0.21
C GLU A 238 26.02 -5.39 -1.46
N LEU A 239 24.72 -5.09 -1.50
CA LEU A 239 24.06 -4.40 -2.60
C LEU A 239 23.87 -2.89 -2.33
N THR A 240 24.45 -2.37 -1.24
CA THR A 240 24.31 -0.97 -0.84
C THR A 240 24.54 -0.01 -2.01
N ASP A 241 25.65 -0.14 -2.73
CA ASP A 241 25.98 0.79 -3.81
C ASP A 241 24.99 0.70 -4.98
N SER A 242 24.46 -0.49 -5.28
CA SER A 242 23.38 -0.64 -6.26
C SER A 242 22.10 0.07 -5.81
N TYR A 243 21.74 -0.07 -4.52
CA TYR A 243 20.58 0.64 -3.96
C TYR A 243 20.75 2.16 -3.96
N LYS A 244 21.98 2.68 -3.83
CA LYS A 244 22.25 4.13 -3.96
C LYS A 244 21.89 4.63 -5.35
N GLU A 245 22.28 3.90 -6.39
CA GLU A 245 21.98 4.29 -7.78
C GLU A 245 20.49 4.19 -8.10
N VAL A 246 19.80 3.19 -7.56
CA VAL A 246 18.34 3.07 -7.67
C VAL A 246 17.65 4.26 -7.02
N TYR A 247 18.03 4.62 -5.79
CA TYR A 247 17.49 5.81 -5.11
C TYR A 247 17.72 7.08 -5.92
N LYS A 248 18.96 7.32 -6.39
CA LYS A 248 19.28 8.52 -7.21
C LYS A 248 18.40 8.61 -8.44
N ARG A 249 18.19 7.49 -9.13
CA ARG A 249 17.33 7.41 -10.31
C ARG A 249 15.87 7.70 -9.95
N GLU A 250 15.32 7.05 -8.91
CA GLU A 250 13.94 7.27 -8.48
C GLU A 250 13.65 8.74 -8.14
N ILE A 251 14.58 9.41 -7.47
CA ILE A 251 14.43 10.85 -7.18
C ILE A 251 14.57 11.69 -8.45
N SER A 252 15.53 11.37 -9.33
CA SER A 252 15.72 12.10 -10.59
C SER A 252 14.49 12.00 -11.50
N ASP A 253 13.95 10.79 -11.66
CA ASP A 253 12.75 10.54 -12.45
C ASP A 253 11.55 11.32 -11.88
N PHE A 254 11.42 11.36 -10.55
CA PHE A 254 10.37 12.13 -9.89
C PHE A 254 10.52 13.64 -10.13
N VAL A 255 11.72 14.20 -9.99
CA VAL A 255 12.00 15.61 -10.32
C VAL A 255 11.66 15.93 -11.77
N GLN A 256 11.98 15.02 -12.69
CA GLN A 256 11.63 15.16 -14.10
C GLN A 256 10.12 15.16 -14.36
N THR A 257 9.26 14.73 -13.43
CA THR A 257 7.80 14.84 -13.62
C THR A 257 7.28 16.27 -13.51
N PHE A 258 8.06 17.19 -12.92
CA PHE A 258 7.68 18.61 -12.76
C PHE A 258 8.21 19.49 -13.90
N GLN A 259 8.09 19.02 -15.15
CA GLN A 259 8.71 19.63 -16.35
C GLN A 259 8.35 21.11 -16.59
N HIS A 260 7.30 21.62 -15.95
CA HIS A 260 6.82 23.00 -16.06
C HIS A 260 7.38 23.96 -15.01
N GLU A 261 8.32 23.53 -14.18
CA GLU A 261 8.92 24.38 -13.14
C GLU A 261 10.05 25.28 -13.64
N THR A 262 10.30 26.36 -12.88
CA THR A 262 11.34 27.34 -13.20
C THR A 262 12.75 26.74 -13.02
N GLU A 263 13.77 27.34 -13.63
CA GLU A 263 15.16 26.90 -13.42
C GLU A 263 15.59 26.96 -11.94
N THR A 264 14.99 27.88 -11.17
CA THR A 264 15.21 28.04 -9.73
C THR A 264 14.70 26.83 -8.94
N ASP A 265 13.52 26.32 -9.29
CA ASP A 265 12.90 25.17 -8.63
C ASP A 265 13.69 23.89 -8.90
N LYS A 266 14.16 23.71 -10.15
CA LYS A 266 15.03 22.58 -10.54
C LYS A 266 16.37 22.63 -9.81
N ALA A 267 17.00 23.80 -9.71
CA ALA A 267 18.25 23.98 -8.99
C ALA A 267 18.09 23.73 -7.48
N PHE A 268 16.95 24.11 -6.91
CA PHE A 268 16.62 23.86 -5.51
C PHE A 268 16.37 22.37 -5.23
N GLN A 269 15.60 21.69 -6.07
CA GLN A 269 15.39 20.24 -5.99
C GLN A 269 16.70 19.46 -6.12
N GLN A 270 17.56 19.83 -7.08
CA GLN A 270 18.89 19.23 -7.22
C GLN A 270 19.76 19.47 -5.98
N ASN A 271 19.64 20.65 -5.36
CA ASN A 271 20.34 20.93 -4.11
C ASN A 271 19.85 20.04 -2.97
N ILE A 272 18.54 19.74 -2.90
CA ILE A 272 18.02 18.78 -1.91
C ILE A 272 18.56 17.38 -2.19
N ILE A 273 18.62 16.95 -3.46
CA ILE A 273 19.26 15.67 -3.82
C ILE A 273 20.72 15.62 -3.36
N ASP A 274 21.47 16.71 -3.58
CA ASP A 274 22.90 16.78 -3.26
C ASP A 274 23.15 16.89 -1.74
N GLN A 275 22.27 17.58 -1.01
CA GLN A 275 22.41 17.76 0.43
C GLN A 275 21.86 16.57 1.23
N PHE A 276 20.74 15.99 0.80
CA PHE A 276 20.02 14.96 1.54
C PHE A 276 20.25 13.57 0.98
N GLY A 277 20.20 13.42 -0.35
CA GLY A 277 20.45 12.15 -1.01
C GLY A 277 21.91 11.72 -0.85
N THR A 278 22.86 12.44 -1.46
CA THR A 278 24.26 11.97 -1.54
C THR A 278 25.03 12.10 -0.24
N LYS A 279 24.78 13.12 0.60
CA LYS A 279 25.54 13.31 1.85
C LYS A 279 25.19 12.27 2.91
N PHE A 280 23.91 11.91 3.06
CA PHE A 280 23.46 10.99 4.12
C PHE A 280 23.59 9.53 3.74
N ILE A 281 23.35 9.18 2.48
CA ILE A 281 23.57 7.83 1.95
C ILE A 281 25.01 7.33 2.18
N ASN A 282 25.96 8.26 2.24
CA ASN A 282 27.38 7.96 2.46
C ASN A 282 27.80 7.90 3.94
N GLN A 283 26.93 8.22 4.91
CA GLN A 283 27.31 8.38 6.32
C GLN A 283 27.01 7.19 7.27
N ASN A 284 26.73 5.98 6.78
CA ASN A 284 26.39 4.82 7.64
C ASN A 284 25.22 5.06 8.63
N SER A 285 24.32 5.99 8.31
CA SER A 285 23.15 6.31 9.13
C SER A 285 22.18 5.12 9.27
N THR A 286 21.44 5.09 10.37
CA THR A 286 20.45 4.06 10.72
C THR A 286 19.01 4.53 10.52
N LEU A 287 18.04 3.61 10.62
CA LEU A 287 16.61 3.95 10.55
C LEU A 287 16.18 4.95 11.65
N ASN A 288 16.79 4.86 12.84
CA ASN A 288 16.52 5.78 13.96
C ASN A 288 17.10 7.18 13.76
N ASP A 289 18.04 7.33 12.83
CA ASP A 289 18.55 8.65 12.44
C ASP A 289 17.55 9.37 11.52
N LEU A 290 16.58 8.66 10.92
CA LEU A 290 15.62 9.23 9.97
C LEU A 290 14.75 10.34 10.57
N GLU A 291 14.29 10.21 11.82
CA GLU A 291 13.46 11.25 12.46
C GLU A 291 14.26 12.52 12.73
N LYS A 292 15.53 12.37 13.13
CA LYS A 292 16.46 13.50 13.31
C LYS A 292 16.83 14.11 11.96
N ILE A 293 16.94 13.28 10.93
CA ILE A 293 17.20 13.71 9.54
C ILE A 293 16.00 14.46 8.98
N ASP A 294 14.77 13.99 9.21
CA ASP A 294 13.53 14.68 8.81
C ASP A 294 13.46 16.06 9.48
N GLN A 295 13.81 16.16 10.77
CA GLN A 295 13.89 17.43 11.50
C GLN A 295 15.00 18.35 10.97
N LEU A 296 16.23 17.85 10.82
CA LEU A 296 17.36 18.61 10.29
C LEU A 296 17.14 19.05 8.83
N ALA A 297 16.48 18.21 8.03
CA ALA A 297 16.12 18.52 6.66
C ALA A 297 15.09 19.62 6.59
N PHE A 298 14.02 19.48 7.37
CA PHE A 298 13.00 20.50 7.51
C PHE A 298 13.59 21.83 8.01
N GLU A 299 14.43 21.81 9.05
CA GLU A 299 15.09 23.01 9.59
C GLU A 299 16.08 23.66 8.62
N THR A 300 16.88 22.87 7.90
CA THR A 300 17.85 23.39 6.92
C THR A 300 17.14 23.98 5.71
N ILE A 301 16.05 23.35 5.26
CA ILE A 301 15.23 23.83 4.15
C ILE A 301 14.42 25.07 4.55
N LEU A 302 13.78 25.05 5.73
CA LEU A 302 13.05 26.21 6.27
C LEU A 302 13.98 27.43 6.42
N ASN A 303 15.21 27.22 6.92
CA ASN A 303 16.20 28.29 7.04
C ASN A 303 16.65 28.82 5.66
N LYS A 304 16.73 27.96 4.64
CA LYS A 304 17.12 28.36 3.28
C LYS A 304 15.99 29.04 2.52
N GLU A 305 14.74 28.61 2.71
CA GLU A 305 13.54 29.30 2.22
C GLU A 305 13.33 30.65 2.93
N LEU A 306 13.58 30.74 4.23
CA LEU A 306 13.63 32.01 4.97
C LEU A 306 14.73 32.94 4.43
N LEU A 307 15.88 32.39 4.04
CA LEU A 307 16.97 33.15 3.41
C LEU A 307 16.64 33.56 1.97
N SER A 308 15.96 32.72 1.18
CA SER A 308 15.50 33.09 -0.18
C SER A 308 14.32 34.04 -0.15
N MET A 309 13.44 33.97 0.85
CA MET A 309 12.40 34.98 1.13
C MET A 309 13.02 36.31 1.57
N ASN A 310 14.14 36.31 2.31
CA ASN A 310 14.89 37.53 2.63
C ASN A 310 15.63 38.10 1.41
N PHE A 311 16.13 37.26 0.50
CA PHE A 311 16.65 37.70 -0.81
C PHE A 311 15.54 38.26 -1.71
N MET A 312 14.34 37.68 -1.66
CA MET A 312 13.14 38.24 -2.29
C MET A 312 12.71 39.55 -1.61
N LYS A 313 13.01 39.75 -0.32
CA LYS A 313 12.77 41.01 0.39
C LYS A 313 13.68 42.13 -0.14
N GLU A 314 14.96 41.84 -0.41
CA GLU A 314 15.88 42.78 -1.09
C GLU A 314 15.49 43.02 -2.57
N ALA A 315 14.88 42.04 -3.26
CA ALA A 315 14.40 42.19 -4.63
C ALA A 315 13.04 42.93 -4.73
N VAL A 316 12.15 42.73 -3.75
CA VAL A 316 10.82 43.35 -3.65
C VAL A 316 10.88 44.75 -3.03
N GLU A 317 11.96 45.08 -2.31
CA GLU A 317 12.28 46.45 -1.88
C GLU A 317 12.42 47.45 -3.05
N LYS A 318 12.41 47.00 -4.31
CA LYS A 318 12.47 47.88 -5.47
C LYS A 318 11.21 48.09 -6.30
N THR A 319 10.09 47.41 -6.07
CA THR A 319 8.86 47.73 -6.83
C THR A 319 7.56 47.38 -6.10
N THR A 320 6.94 48.41 -5.53
CA THR A 320 5.47 48.63 -5.46
C THR A 320 4.69 47.98 -4.31
N ILE A 321 5.11 46.88 -3.68
CA ILE A 321 4.33 46.26 -2.59
C ILE A 321 4.49 47.00 -1.23
N LEU A 322 5.61 47.70 -1.01
CA LEU A 322 5.84 48.49 0.21
C LEU A 322 4.90 49.70 0.32
N THR A 323 4.52 50.32 -0.80
CA THR A 323 3.65 51.50 -0.80
C THR A 323 2.22 51.16 -0.37
N ASP A 324 1.71 49.99 -0.76
CA ASP A 324 0.36 49.56 -0.40
C ASP A 324 0.27 49.11 1.07
N LEU A 325 1.33 48.48 1.59
CA LEU A 325 1.42 48.11 3.01
C LEU A 325 1.66 49.31 3.94
N GLU A 326 2.46 50.31 3.53
CA GLU A 326 2.63 51.56 4.30
C GLU A 326 1.34 52.37 4.35
N ASN A 327 0.60 52.48 3.24
CA ASN A 327 -0.70 53.16 3.20
C ASN A 327 -1.74 52.47 4.09
N HIS A 328 -1.77 51.13 4.08
CA HIS A 328 -2.66 50.35 4.95
C HIS A 328 -2.30 50.50 6.43
N TYR A 329 -1.01 50.53 6.78
CA TYR A 329 -0.55 50.70 8.15
C TYR A 329 -0.83 52.11 8.69
N GLN A 330 -0.68 53.16 7.86
CA GLN A 330 -1.03 54.53 8.27
C GLN A 330 -2.54 54.73 8.46
N SER A 331 -3.39 54.06 7.67
CA SER A 331 -4.85 54.12 7.87
C SER A 331 -5.27 53.47 9.19
N LEU A 332 -4.66 52.33 9.55
CA LEU A 332 -4.90 51.66 10.84
C LEU A 332 -4.41 52.49 12.03
N LYS A 333 -3.33 53.26 11.86
CA LYS A 333 -2.79 54.14 12.91
C LYS A 333 -3.64 55.39 13.15
N GLN A 334 -4.32 55.90 12.12
CA GLN A 334 -5.28 56.99 12.27
C GLN A 334 -6.60 56.52 12.89
N GLN A 335 -7.04 55.30 12.60
CA GLN A 335 -8.24 54.70 13.20
C GLN A 335 -8.09 54.38 14.69
N ASN A 336 -6.88 54.08 15.16
CA ASN A 336 -6.60 53.79 16.57
C ASN A 336 -6.22 55.02 17.44
N ASN A 337 -6.22 56.23 16.87
CA ASN A 337 -6.02 57.48 17.62
C ASN A 337 -7.33 58.29 17.83
N TYR A 338 -8.47 57.71 17.49
CA TYR A 338 -9.80 58.19 17.85
C TYR A 338 -10.64 57.01 18.36
N ASN A 339 -10.27 56.48 19.53
CA ASN A 339 -11.16 55.83 20.49
C ASN A 339 -10.45 55.67 21.85
#